data_AF-A0A1W1Z311-F1
#
_entry.id   AF-A0A1W1Z311-F1
#
_cell.length_a   1.000
_cell.length_b   1.000
_cell.length_c   1.000
_cell.angle_alpha   90.00
_cell.angle_beta   90.00
_cell.angle_gamma   90.00
#
_symmetry.space_group_name_H-M   'P 1'
#
loop_
_entity.id
_entity.type
_entity.pdbx_description
1 polymer ?
#
loop_
_entity_poly.entity_id
_entity_poly.type
_entity_poly.pdbx_seq_one_letter_code
_entity_poly.pdbx_strand_id
1 'polypeptide(L)'
;MNPPPPNRRSVAGIPKELLATAPRKWMPNAIGVRVRVIDPKWIEEWHLEQEAIAAWEALIAERQQDIRSHIERVADIIAGRSEGVVTPFERTIAELDAIMRRRGITSDELFGPSRKRAIVEARADCYAFLQKKGWSLPRIGRMFRKDHTTILNGIQRRRETTNAA
;
A
#
# COMPACT_ATOMS: atom_id res chain seq x y z
N MET A 1 30.82 39.89 -19.41
CA MET A 1 31.38 38.89 -20.34
C MET A 1 30.22 37.98 -20.75
N ASN A 2 29.86 37.90 -22.03
CA ASN A 2 28.81 36.98 -22.48
C ASN A 2 29.39 35.56 -22.57
N PRO A 3 28.70 34.52 -22.05
CA PRO A 3 29.21 33.16 -22.13
C PRO A 3 29.30 32.71 -23.61
N PRO A 4 30.33 31.92 -23.97
CA PRO A 4 30.52 31.42 -25.33
C PRO A 4 29.33 30.53 -25.75
N PRO A 5 29.05 30.42 -27.06
CA PRO A 5 27.96 29.59 -27.55
C PRO A 5 28.14 28.13 -27.10
N PRO A 6 27.04 27.41 -26.82
CA PRO A 6 27.07 26.05 -26.32
C PRO A 6 27.82 25.12 -27.30
N ASN A 7 28.76 24.32 -26.78
CA ASN A 7 29.56 23.41 -27.60
C ASN A 7 28.72 22.19 -28.05
N ARG A 8 29.23 21.41 -29.00
CA ARG A 8 28.54 20.17 -29.46
C ARG A 8 28.31 19.14 -28.34
N ARG A 9 29.03 19.21 -27.21
CA ARG A 9 28.86 18.32 -26.06
C ARG A 9 27.66 18.69 -25.20
N SER A 10 27.19 19.94 -25.19
CA SER A 10 26.09 20.37 -24.32
C SER A 10 24.73 19.82 -24.75
N VAL A 11 24.55 19.48 -26.03
CA VAL A 11 23.32 18.87 -26.55
C VAL A 11 23.37 17.33 -26.62
N ALA A 12 24.42 16.72 -26.07
CA ALA A 12 24.57 15.26 -26.07
C ALA A 12 23.48 14.62 -25.19
N GLY A 13 22.88 13.52 -25.67
CA GLY A 13 21.80 12.81 -24.96
C GLY A 13 20.39 13.35 -25.24
N ILE A 14 20.25 14.56 -25.79
CA ILE A 14 18.95 15.13 -26.14
C ILE A 14 18.43 14.49 -27.44
N PRO A 15 17.21 13.93 -27.46
CA PRO A 15 16.56 13.42 -28.67
C PRO A 15 16.52 14.45 -29.79
N LYS A 16 16.74 14.02 -31.04
CA LYS A 16 16.79 14.92 -32.22
C LYS A 16 15.46 15.66 -32.43
N GLU A 17 14.36 15.02 -32.06
CA GLU A 17 13.00 15.53 -32.16
C GLU A 17 12.79 16.73 -31.23
N LEU A 18 13.33 16.67 -30.00
CA LEU A 18 13.30 17.77 -29.05
C LEU A 18 14.24 18.90 -29.46
N LEU A 19 15.41 18.58 -30.02
CA LEU A 19 16.33 19.60 -30.55
C LEU A 19 15.73 20.39 -31.74
N ALA A 20 14.83 19.78 -32.51
CA ALA A 20 14.16 20.44 -33.63
C ALA A 20 13.25 21.60 -33.14
N THR A 21 12.50 21.35 -32.07
CA THR A 21 11.52 22.26 -31.47
C THR A 21 12.08 23.14 -30.35
N ALA A 22 13.34 22.92 -29.94
CA ALA A 22 13.98 23.65 -28.87
C ALA A 22 13.96 25.18 -29.06
N PRO A 23 13.76 25.96 -27.99
CA PRO A 23 13.81 27.42 -28.04
C PRO A 23 15.20 27.90 -28.47
N ARG A 24 15.23 29.00 -29.24
CA ARG A 24 16.46 29.53 -29.84
C ARG A 24 16.64 31.00 -29.51
N LYS A 25 17.88 31.42 -29.27
CA LYS A 25 18.26 32.79 -28.91
C LYS A 25 19.40 33.30 -29.78
N TRP A 26 19.41 34.60 -30.05
CA TRP A 26 20.49 35.28 -30.77
C TRP A 26 21.65 35.58 -29.82
N MET A 27 22.81 34.97 -30.06
CA MET A 27 24.01 35.15 -29.23
C MET A 27 25.22 35.49 -30.11
N PRO A 28 26.16 36.33 -29.63
CA PRO A 28 27.41 36.57 -30.33
C PRO A 28 28.29 35.31 -30.28
N ASN A 29 28.92 34.98 -31.41
CA ASN A 29 29.95 33.94 -31.47
C ASN A 29 31.32 34.50 -31.03
N ALA A 30 32.36 33.67 -31.07
CA ALA A 30 33.73 34.04 -30.66
C ALA A 30 34.34 35.23 -31.45
N ILE A 31 33.79 35.55 -32.62
CA ILE A 31 34.23 36.63 -33.51
C ILE A 31 33.25 37.82 -33.45
N GLY A 32 32.30 37.81 -32.51
CA GLY A 32 31.32 38.89 -32.30
C GLY A 32 30.10 38.88 -33.22
N VAL A 33 30.00 37.91 -34.15
CA VAL A 33 28.86 37.79 -35.08
C VAL A 33 27.67 37.16 -34.37
N ARG A 34 26.48 37.76 -34.49
CA ARG A 34 25.25 37.20 -33.91
C ARG A 34 24.80 35.98 -34.70
N VAL A 35 24.66 34.85 -34.00
CA VAL A 35 24.19 33.58 -34.53
C VAL A 35 22.97 33.10 -33.74
N ARG A 36 22.08 32.36 -34.39
CA ARG A 36 20.91 31.75 -33.75
C ARG A 36 21.32 30.39 -33.19
N VAL A 37 21.37 30.29 -31.87
CA VAL A 37 21.72 29.06 -31.15
C VAL A 37 20.52 28.55 -30.35
N ILE A 38 20.54 27.27 -29.98
CA ILE A 38 19.60 26.73 -28.98
C ILE A 38 19.86 27.45 -27.67
N ASP A 39 18.79 27.82 -26.95
CA ASP A 39 18.91 28.52 -25.67
C ASP A 39 19.72 27.66 -24.68
N PRO A 40 20.90 28.12 -24.23
CA PRO A 40 21.72 27.36 -23.29
C PRO A 40 20.99 27.06 -21.98
N LYS A 41 20.09 27.95 -21.53
CA LYS A 41 19.32 27.75 -20.30
C LYS A 41 18.36 26.57 -20.42
N TRP A 42 17.73 26.42 -21.59
CA TRP A 42 16.83 25.30 -21.86
C TRP A 42 17.58 23.95 -21.87
N ILE A 43 18.81 23.95 -22.41
CA ILE A 43 19.68 22.77 -22.39
C ILE A 43 20.02 22.38 -20.95
N GLU A 44 20.40 23.36 -20.12
CA GLU A 44 20.72 23.14 -18.70
C GLU A 44 19.50 22.64 -17.91
N GLU A 45 18.34 23.27 -18.09
CA GLU A 45 17.07 22.84 -17.49
C GLU A 45 16.72 21.40 -17.85
N TRP A 46 16.90 21.00 -19.12
CA TRP A 46 16.65 19.63 -19.55
C TRP A 46 17.56 18.61 -18.86
N HIS A 47 18.85 18.91 -18.72
CA HIS A 47 19.79 17.99 -18.03
C HIS A 47 19.44 17.87 -16.54
N LEU A 48 19.10 18.98 -15.88
CA LEU A 48 18.63 18.98 -14.49
C LEU A 48 17.35 18.15 -14.32
N GLU A 49 16.41 18.24 -15.27
CA GLU A 49 15.22 17.39 -15.29
C GLU A 49 15.57 15.91 -15.45
N GLN A 50 16.51 15.55 -16.34
CA GLN A 50 16.95 14.16 -16.50
C GLN A 50 17.62 13.61 -15.23
N GLU A 51 18.47 14.41 -14.58
CA GLU A 51 19.09 14.04 -13.30
C GLU A 51 18.04 13.84 -12.20
N ALA A 52 17.03 14.71 -12.14
CA ALA A 52 15.93 14.57 -11.19
C ALA A 52 15.11 13.30 -11.47
N ILE A 53 14.77 13.02 -12.72
CA ILE A 53 14.04 11.80 -13.11
C ILE A 53 14.84 10.55 -12.72
N ALA A 54 16.13 10.52 -13.02
CA ALA A 54 17.00 9.40 -12.65
C ALA A 54 17.07 9.20 -11.12
N ALA A 55 17.14 10.29 -10.35
CA ALA A 55 17.10 10.23 -8.89
C ALA A 55 15.75 9.69 -8.37
N TRP A 56 14.64 10.11 -8.97
CA TRP A 56 13.30 9.58 -8.65
C TRP A 56 13.17 8.09 -9.00
N GLU A 57 13.67 7.66 -10.15
CA GLU A 57 13.67 6.26 -10.57
C GLU A 57 14.48 5.39 -9.61
N ALA A 58 15.65 5.86 -9.16
CA ALA A 58 16.47 5.17 -8.17
C ALA A 58 15.73 5.00 -6.83
N LEU A 59 15.07 6.06 -6.34
CA LEU A 59 14.26 6.01 -5.11
C LEU A 59 13.06 5.05 -5.25
N ILE A 60 12.39 5.07 -6.40
CA ILE A 60 11.28 4.15 -6.70
C ILE A 60 11.79 2.70 -6.72
N ALA A 61 12.95 2.44 -7.32
CA ALA A 61 13.55 1.11 -7.38
C ALA A 61 13.92 0.58 -5.98
N GLU A 62 14.50 1.42 -5.12
CA GLU A 62 14.77 1.08 -3.71
C GLU A 62 13.46 0.72 -2.99
N ARG A 63 12.42 1.54 -3.15
CA ARG A 63 11.11 1.30 -2.53
C ARG A 63 10.40 0.05 -3.06
N GLN A 64 10.61 -0.29 -4.34
CA GLN A 64 10.06 -1.50 -4.95
C GLN A 64 10.69 -2.77 -4.37
N GLN A 65 11.96 -2.71 -3.98
CA GLN A 65 12.67 -3.84 -3.37
C GLN A 65 12.06 -4.22 -2.01
N ASP A 66 11.65 -3.24 -1.21
CA ASP A 66 10.96 -3.48 0.07
C ASP A 66 9.62 -4.19 -0.12
N ILE A 67 8.83 -3.70 -1.08
CA ILE A 67 7.51 -4.26 -1.40
C ILE A 67 7.68 -5.69 -1.92
N ARG A 68 8.64 -5.93 -2.82
CA ARG A 68 8.98 -7.25 -3.33
C ARG A 68 9.34 -8.21 -2.20
N SER A 69 10.25 -7.80 -1.31
CA SER A 69 10.68 -8.59 -0.17
C SER A 69 9.52 -8.92 0.79
N HIS A 70 8.52 -8.04 0.89
CA HIS A 70 7.32 -8.29 1.67
C HIS A 70 6.39 -9.28 0.97
N ILE A 71 6.19 -9.14 -0.34
CA ILE A 71 5.39 -10.08 -1.16
C ILE A 71 6.00 -11.48 -1.11
N GLU A 72 7.31 -11.61 -1.22
CA GLU A 72 8.02 -12.90 -1.14
C GLU A 72 7.81 -13.57 0.22
N ARG A 73 7.94 -12.82 1.32
CA ARG A 73 7.63 -13.33 2.67
C ARG A 73 6.19 -13.81 2.80
N VAL A 74 5.22 -13.08 2.24
CA VAL A 74 3.82 -13.50 2.23
C VAL A 74 3.61 -14.74 1.35
N ALA A 75 4.29 -14.81 0.20
CA ALA A 75 4.18 -15.95 -0.72
C ALA A 75 4.76 -17.24 -0.11
N ASP A 76 5.86 -17.16 0.65
CA ASP A 76 6.44 -18.31 1.34
C ASP A 76 5.54 -18.84 2.47
N ILE A 77 4.86 -17.94 3.18
CA ILE A 77 3.82 -18.29 4.17
C ILE A 77 2.67 -19.03 3.47
N ILE A 78 2.14 -18.47 2.37
CA ILE A 78 1.04 -19.08 1.61
C ILE A 78 1.44 -20.44 1.04
N ALA A 79 2.69 -20.58 0.58
CA ALA A 79 3.21 -21.82 0.02
C ALA A 79 3.59 -22.86 1.10
N GLY A 80 3.39 -22.57 2.39
CA GLY A 80 3.70 -23.50 3.49
C GLY A 80 5.19 -23.78 3.67
N ARG A 81 6.07 -22.93 3.11
CA ARG A 81 7.54 -23.10 3.20
C ARG A 81 8.14 -22.45 4.44
N SER A 82 7.35 -21.72 5.23
CA SER A 82 7.79 -21.13 6.49
C SER A 82 7.43 -22.02 7.69
N GLU A 83 8.38 -22.81 8.18
CA GLU A 83 8.22 -23.48 9.47
C GLU A 83 8.15 -22.43 10.61
N GLY A 84 7.12 -22.52 11.46
CA GLY A 84 7.03 -21.75 12.71
C GLY A 84 6.49 -20.31 12.64
N VAL A 85 6.14 -19.80 11.44
CA VAL A 85 5.55 -18.46 11.31
C VAL A 85 4.03 -18.53 11.46
N VAL A 86 3.53 -18.41 12.69
CA VAL A 86 2.07 -18.29 12.91
C VAL A 86 1.63 -16.89 12.49
N THR A 87 0.80 -16.83 11.44
CA THR A 87 0.30 -15.55 10.91
C THR A 87 -0.61 -14.87 11.95
N PRO A 88 -0.72 -13.53 11.95
CA PRO A 88 -1.66 -12.83 12.83
C PRO A 88 -3.11 -13.31 12.69
N PHE A 89 -3.49 -13.77 11.49
CA PHE A 89 -4.80 -14.35 11.23
C PHE A 89 -4.97 -15.71 11.91
N GLU A 90 -4.00 -16.63 11.76
CA GLU A 90 -4.02 -17.95 12.43
C GLU A 90 -4.10 -17.82 13.95
N ARG A 91 -3.33 -16.90 14.56
CA ARG A 91 -3.43 -16.62 16.01
C ARG A 91 -4.85 -16.21 16.40
N THR A 92 -5.46 -15.36 15.57
CA THR A 92 -6.84 -14.89 15.79
C THR A 92 -7.83 -16.05 15.72
N ILE A 93 -7.67 -16.98 14.76
CA ILE A 93 -8.51 -18.18 14.65
C ILE A 93 -8.34 -19.08 15.87
N ALA A 94 -7.10 -19.30 16.35
CA ALA A 94 -6.84 -20.11 17.54
C ALA A 94 -7.49 -19.53 18.82
N GLU A 95 -7.49 -18.21 18.97
CA GLU A 95 -8.16 -17.57 20.11
C GLU A 95 -9.70 -17.61 20.00
N LEU A 96 -10.25 -17.53 18.79
CA LEU A 96 -11.68 -17.76 18.56
C LEU A 96 -12.06 -19.19 18.95
N ASP A 97 -11.25 -20.18 18.59
CA ASP A 97 -11.45 -21.57 19.01
C ASP A 97 -11.44 -21.69 20.55
N ALA A 98 -10.57 -20.97 21.24
CA ALA A 98 -10.57 -20.92 22.71
C ALA A 98 -11.84 -20.28 23.30
N ILE A 99 -12.49 -19.33 22.61
CA ILE A 99 -13.81 -18.79 23.01
C ILE A 99 -14.89 -19.84 22.78
N MET A 100 -14.88 -20.51 21.63
CA MET A 100 -15.85 -21.53 21.25
C MET A 100 -15.83 -22.72 22.22
N ARG A 101 -14.64 -23.22 22.57
CA ARG A 101 -14.47 -24.30 23.56
C ARG A 101 -15.03 -23.93 24.92
N ARG A 102 -14.80 -22.71 25.39
CA ARG A 102 -15.38 -22.21 26.66
C ARG A 102 -16.91 -22.14 26.64
N ARG A 103 -17.51 -21.98 25.48
CA ARG A 103 -18.96 -21.93 25.27
C ARG A 103 -19.57 -23.28 24.90
N GLY A 104 -18.74 -24.32 24.68
CA GLY A 104 -19.19 -25.65 24.26
C GLY A 104 -19.86 -25.66 22.89
N ILE A 105 -19.46 -24.77 21.97
CA ILE A 105 -20.00 -24.70 20.61
C ILE A 105 -18.98 -25.12 19.55
N THR A 106 -19.45 -25.67 18.44
CA THR A 106 -18.59 -26.06 17.31
C THR A 106 -18.45 -24.93 16.28
N SER A 107 -17.49 -25.06 15.36
CA SER A 107 -17.31 -24.13 14.24
C SER A 107 -18.56 -24.05 13.37
N ASP A 108 -19.16 -25.21 13.09
CA ASP A 108 -20.33 -25.31 12.23
C ASP A 108 -21.55 -24.63 12.84
N GLU A 109 -21.68 -24.70 14.17
CA GLU A 109 -22.72 -23.97 14.91
C GLU A 109 -22.46 -22.46 14.92
N LEU A 110 -21.20 -22.06 15.10
CA LEU A 110 -20.79 -20.66 15.12
C LEU A 110 -21.08 -19.98 13.77
N PHE A 111 -20.74 -20.61 12.65
CA PHE A 111 -20.94 -20.07 11.30
C PHE A 111 -22.31 -20.41 10.70
N GLY A 112 -23.03 -21.36 11.30
CA GLY A 112 -24.33 -21.83 10.84
C GLY A 112 -25.47 -20.81 11.01
N PRO A 113 -26.68 -21.12 10.51
CA PRO A 113 -27.84 -20.22 10.58
C PRO A 113 -28.58 -20.25 11.92
N SER A 114 -28.25 -21.20 12.82
CA SER A 114 -28.98 -21.42 14.08
C SER A 114 -29.08 -20.16 14.93
N ARG A 115 -30.26 -19.91 15.50
CA ARG A 115 -30.55 -18.75 16.37
C ARG A 115 -30.78 -19.13 17.83
N LYS A 116 -30.39 -20.34 18.24
CA LYS A 116 -30.43 -20.75 19.65
C LYS A 116 -29.66 -19.74 20.50
N ARG A 117 -30.19 -19.41 21.67
CA ARG A 117 -29.64 -18.36 22.54
C ARG A 117 -28.14 -18.54 22.82
N ALA A 118 -27.73 -19.74 23.22
CA ALA A 118 -26.33 -20.06 23.50
C ALA A 118 -25.39 -19.76 22.31
N ILE A 119 -25.82 -20.08 21.09
CA ILE A 119 -25.03 -19.85 19.87
C ILE A 119 -24.97 -18.35 19.53
N VAL A 120 -26.09 -17.64 19.66
CA VAL A 120 -26.15 -16.19 19.41
C VAL A 120 -25.25 -15.43 20.39
N GLU A 121 -25.26 -15.81 21.67
CA GLU A 121 -24.39 -15.23 22.69
C GLU A 121 -22.92 -15.51 22.42
N ALA A 122 -22.57 -16.74 22.02
CA ALA A 122 -21.20 -17.08 21.66
C ALA A 122 -20.70 -16.34 20.41
N ARG A 123 -21.55 -16.12 19.40
CA ARG A 123 -21.23 -15.24 18.26
C ARG A 123 -20.98 -13.81 18.71
N ALA A 124 -21.83 -13.27 19.58
CA ALA A 124 -21.68 -11.92 20.12
C ALA A 124 -20.35 -11.76 20.89
N ASP A 125 -19.93 -12.76 21.66
CA ASP A 125 -18.60 -12.79 22.29
C ASP A 125 -17.47 -12.72 21.24
N CYS A 126 -17.57 -13.53 20.19
CA CYS A 126 -16.59 -13.53 19.10
C CYS A 126 -16.53 -12.18 18.38
N TYR A 127 -17.68 -11.54 18.13
CA TYR A 127 -17.74 -10.23 17.49
C TYR A 127 -17.06 -9.16 18.36
N ALA A 128 -17.37 -9.15 19.66
CA ALA A 128 -16.79 -8.21 20.61
C ALA A 128 -15.27 -8.42 20.74
N PHE A 129 -14.82 -9.67 20.78
CA PHE A 129 -13.40 -10.02 20.79
C PHE A 129 -12.66 -9.49 19.54
N LEU A 130 -13.19 -9.73 18.35
CA LEU A 130 -12.57 -9.28 17.10
C LEU A 130 -12.57 -7.76 16.97
N GLN A 131 -13.65 -7.10 17.42
CA GLN A 131 -13.70 -5.64 17.46
C GLN A 131 -12.63 -5.07 18.40
N LYS A 132 -12.42 -5.68 19.58
CA LYS A 132 -11.34 -5.29 20.50
C LYS A 132 -9.94 -5.46 19.88
N LYS A 133 -9.78 -6.40 18.95
CA LYS A 133 -8.56 -6.58 18.14
C LYS A 133 -8.45 -5.61 16.94
N GLY A 134 -9.33 -4.63 16.81
CA GLY A 134 -9.29 -3.62 15.76
C GLY A 134 -9.84 -4.06 14.41
N TRP A 135 -10.56 -5.19 14.34
CA TRP A 135 -11.23 -5.58 13.10
C TRP A 135 -12.43 -4.67 12.83
N SER A 136 -12.59 -4.26 11.56
CA SER A 136 -13.74 -3.48 11.13
C SER A 136 -15.01 -4.34 11.07
N LEU A 137 -16.18 -3.74 11.33
CA LEU A 137 -17.47 -4.43 11.28
C LEU A 137 -17.73 -5.14 9.94
N PRO A 138 -17.42 -4.55 8.76
CA PRO A 138 -17.58 -5.25 7.49
C PRO A 138 -16.66 -6.46 7.36
N ARG A 139 -15.44 -6.40 7.90
CA ARG A 139 -14.50 -7.53 7.89
C ARG A 139 -15.01 -8.69 8.74
N ILE A 140 -15.51 -8.39 9.94
CA ILE A 140 -16.14 -9.38 10.81
C ILE A 140 -17.37 -9.98 10.11
N GLY A 141 -18.22 -9.14 9.52
CA GLY A 141 -19.40 -9.58 8.77
C GLY A 141 -19.06 -10.57 7.65
N ARG A 142 -18.03 -10.30 6.85
CA ARG A 142 -17.53 -11.23 5.82
C ARG A 142 -17.10 -12.57 6.42
N MET A 143 -16.39 -12.57 7.53
CA MET A 143 -15.93 -13.81 8.18
C MET A 143 -17.10 -14.68 8.67
N PHE A 144 -18.14 -14.05 9.23
CA PHE A 144 -19.32 -14.76 9.73
C PHE A 144 -20.44 -14.95 8.71
N ARG A 145 -20.27 -14.45 7.47
CA ARG A 145 -21.31 -14.39 6.44
C ARG A 145 -22.59 -13.70 6.97
N LYS A 146 -22.41 -12.52 7.59
CA LYS A 146 -23.48 -11.68 8.17
C LYS A 146 -23.29 -10.21 7.78
N ASP A 147 -24.39 -9.47 7.79
CA ASP A 147 -24.37 -8.02 7.62
C ASP A 147 -23.70 -7.32 8.80
N HIS A 148 -22.98 -6.24 8.50
CA HIS A 148 -22.26 -5.44 9.50
C HIS A 148 -23.19 -4.89 10.60
N THR A 149 -24.47 -4.64 10.30
CA THR A 149 -25.51 -4.25 11.27
C THR A 149 -25.83 -5.37 12.26
N THR A 150 -25.83 -6.63 11.81
CA THR A 150 -25.97 -7.80 12.69
C THR A 150 -24.78 -7.90 13.66
N ILE A 151 -23.58 -7.63 13.17
CA ILE A 151 -22.37 -7.60 13.99
C ILE A 151 -22.47 -6.51 15.05
N LEU A 152 -22.85 -5.29 14.64
CA LEU A 152 -23.02 -4.14 15.54
C LEU A 152 -24.01 -4.46 16.67
N ASN A 153 -25.19 -4.99 16.33
CA ASN A 153 -26.23 -5.34 17.30
C ASN A 153 -25.74 -6.40 18.30
N GLY A 154 -25.01 -7.41 17.83
CA GLY A 154 -24.43 -8.43 18.70
C GLY A 154 -23.41 -7.86 19.69
N ILE A 155 -22.55 -6.96 19.23
CA ILE A 155 -21.55 -6.29 20.07
C ILE A 155 -22.21 -5.41 21.12
N GLN A 156 -23.20 -4.60 20.72
CA GLN A 156 -23.89 -3.67 21.61
C GLN A 156 -24.57 -4.41 22.76
N ARG A 157 -25.31 -5.48 22.44
CA ARG A 157 -25.94 -6.35 23.43
C ARG A 157 -24.94 -6.93 24.43
N ARG A 158 -23.72 -7.24 23.96
CA ARG A 158 -22.70 -7.80 24.84
C ARG A 158 -22.08 -6.78 25.78
N ARG A 159 -21.91 -5.53 25.34
CA ARG A 159 -21.48 -4.42 26.18
C ARG A 159 -22.48 -4.16 27.31
N GLU A 160 -23.77 -4.11 26.99
CA GLU A 160 -24.84 -3.94 27.97
C GLU A 160 -24.83 -5.04 29.04
N THR A 161 -24.64 -6.30 28.64
CA THR A 161 -24.55 -7.42 29.57
C THR A 161 -23.31 -7.35 30.47
N THR A 162 -22.18 -6.84 29.95
CA THR A 162 -20.92 -6.74 30.70
C THR A 162 -20.96 -5.61 31.73
N ASN A 163 -21.69 -4.52 31.45
CA ASN A 163 -21.84 -3.40 32.38
C ASN A 163 -22.87 -3.65 33.48
N ALA A 164 -23.69 -4.70 33.35
CA ALA A 164 -24.74 -5.07 34.30
C ALA A 164 -24.34 -6.22 35.25
N ALA A 165 -23.12 -6.74 35.12
CA ALA A 165 -22.55 -7.82 35.94
C ALA A 165 -21.36 -7.28 36.75
#